data_AF-A0A7V8VER2-F1
#
_entry.id   AF-A0A7V8VER2-F1
#
_cell.length_a   1.000
_cell.length_b   1.000
_cell.length_c   1.000
_cell.angle_alpha   90.00
_cell.angle_beta   90.00
_cell.angle_gamma   90.00
#
_symmetry.space_group_name_H-M   'P 1'
#
loop_
_entity.id
_entity.type
_entity.pdbx_description
1 polymer ?
#
loop_
_entity_poly.entity_id
_entity_poly.type
_entity_poly.pdbx_seq_one_letter_code
_entity_poly.pdbx_strand_id
1 'polypeptide(L)'
;MSSHPWILGVVVVVGTMPFRTLGQAEQSLDFKKDVLPRLRSSFFPEDIPAISIKCRMTVEPRDDTPSETREAVYRFSPRGGLVTHLRWDKPYIDGYNPWYAFRIERPAEEKDWKLVSLWMAGDPGYEEYVDSIKLQVKERARIPPVGIKGVSLVELATFRSFRLTECKRVNRAGREYIQVSFEIQPSREEAERYPVAAWEGLEFLRHATIIIDPQMWITVERVTQHLGNIRGDSKVYIKNNIEYRFNSKDQLIGYNIHAEITEVSQKRRDVIPRTPTSVTRIETIVETPEDIPDREFMLTAFGLPEPKGVKVPGPWIPPYVWLIVAGVVLAVVADIFRRLARQRGGSQEAT
;
A
#
# COMPACT_ATOMS: atom_id res chain seq x y z
N MET A 1 -50.20 -1.38 49.39
CA MET A 1 -49.94 -2.50 48.46
C MET A 1 -48.47 -2.43 48.07
N SER A 2 -47.66 -3.24 48.73
CA SER A 2 -46.19 -3.22 48.69
C SER A 2 -45.68 -4.21 47.64
N SER A 3 -45.09 -3.70 46.58
CA SER A 3 -44.43 -4.48 45.52
C SER A 3 -42.98 -4.77 45.90
N HIS A 4 -42.70 -6.02 46.28
CA HIS A 4 -41.33 -6.56 46.40
C HIS A 4 -40.82 -6.98 45.02
N PRO A 5 -39.63 -6.53 44.58
CA PRO A 5 -38.94 -7.14 43.45
C PRO A 5 -38.16 -8.38 43.92
N TRP A 6 -38.37 -9.50 43.23
CA TRP A 6 -37.58 -10.71 43.38
C TRP A 6 -36.23 -10.50 42.69
N ILE A 7 -35.14 -10.50 43.46
CA ILE A 7 -33.77 -10.51 42.93
C ILE A 7 -33.37 -11.98 42.75
N LEU A 8 -33.28 -12.42 41.48
CA LEU A 8 -32.65 -13.69 41.13
C LEU A 8 -31.14 -13.53 41.28
N GLY A 9 -30.57 -14.08 42.35
CA GLY A 9 -29.13 -14.20 42.51
C GLY A 9 -28.58 -15.32 41.64
N VAL A 10 -27.92 -14.96 40.52
CA VAL A 10 -27.07 -15.89 39.78
C VAL A 10 -25.73 -15.97 40.48
N VAL A 11 -25.51 -17.05 41.21
CA VAL A 11 -24.19 -17.41 41.76
C VAL A 11 -23.33 -17.89 40.58
N VAL A 12 -22.52 -16.98 40.03
CA VAL A 12 -21.44 -17.35 39.12
C VAL A 12 -20.33 -17.96 39.97
N VAL A 13 -20.31 -19.29 40.05
CA VAL A 13 -19.16 -20.03 40.55
C VAL A 13 -18.05 -19.86 39.52
N VAL A 14 -17.19 -18.86 39.72
CA VAL A 14 -15.91 -18.74 39.00
C VAL A 14 -15.02 -19.86 39.53
N GLY A 15 -15.17 -21.05 38.94
CA GLY A 15 -14.23 -22.13 39.13
C GLY A 15 -12.90 -21.69 38.55
N THR A 16 -11.95 -21.34 39.42
CA THR A 16 -10.53 -21.20 39.08
C THR A 16 -9.98 -22.59 38.76
N MET A 17 -10.29 -23.09 37.56
CA MET A 17 -9.55 -24.22 37.03
C MET A 17 -8.11 -23.76 36.81
N PRO A 18 -7.11 -24.43 37.40
CA PRO A 18 -5.73 -24.18 37.04
C PRO A 18 -5.61 -24.55 35.56
N PHE A 19 -5.39 -23.54 34.70
CA PHE A 19 -4.84 -23.75 33.37
C PHE A 19 -3.48 -24.44 33.57
N ARG A 20 -3.49 -25.78 33.62
CA ARG A 20 -2.33 -26.59 33.32
C ARG A 20 -2.02 -26.27 31.87
N THR A 21 -1.08 -25.35 31.66
CA THR A 21 -0.25 -25.29 30.46
C THR A 21 0.47 -26.63 30.37
N LEU A 22 -0.23 -27.64 29.86
CA LEU A 22 0.38 -28.82 29.27
C LEU A 22 1.43 -28.26 28.32
N GLY A 23 2.70 -28.46 28.67
CA GLY A 23 3.81 -28.17 27.79
C GLY A 23 3.56 -28.92 26.50
N GLN A 24 2.95 -28.25 25.52
CA GLN A 24 3.04 -28.65 24.14
C GLN A 24 4.52 -28.74 23.89
N ALA A 25 5.03 -29.97 23.76
CA ALA A 25 6.35 -30.19 23.21
C ALA A 25 6.42 -29.33 21.95
N GLU A 26 7.24 -28.28 21.97
CA GLU A 26 7.46 -27.41 20.82
C GLU A 26 7.88 -28.35 19.68
N GLN A 27 6.94 -28.67 18.79
CA GLN A 27 7.26 -29.45 17.60
C GLN A 27 8.13 -28.53 16.75
N SER A 28 9.44 -28.79 16.79
CA SER A 28 10.39 -28.15 15.89
C SER A 28 9.93 -28.43 14.45
N LEU A 29 9.61 -27.36 13.73
CA LEU A 29 9.16 -27.45 12.35
C LEU A 29 10.40 -27.52 11.44
N ASP A 30 10.45 -28.44 10.47
CA ASP A 30 11.56 -28.49 9.52
C ASP A 30 11.33 -27.43 8.45
N PHE A 31 12.04 -26.30 8.56
CA PHE A 31 11.91 -25.17 7.63
C PHE A 31 12.02 -25.58 6.16
N LYS A 32 12.93 -26.51 5.81
CA LYS A 32 13.17 -26.88 4.42
C LYS A 32 12.08 -27.81 3.87
N LYS A 33 11.50 -28.66 4.71
CA LYS A 33 10.48 -29.62 4.29
C LYS A 33 9.06 -29.09 4.44
N ASP A 34 8.80 -28.35 5.51
CA ASP A 34 7.44 -27.98 5.93
C ASP A 34 7.06 -26.56 5.52
N VAL A 35 8.03 -25.63 5.47
CA VAL A 35 7.77 -24.19 5.21
C VAL A 35 8.13 -23.82 3.78
N LEU A 36 9.40 -23.93 3.39
CA LEU A 36 9.89 -23.43 2.10
C LEU A 36 9.08 -23.89 0.88
N PRO A 37 8.67 -25.18 0.74
CA PRO A 37 7.94 -25.64 -0.44
C PRO A 37 6.54 -25.03 -0.58
N ARG A 38 6.02 -24.39 0.46
CA ARG A 38 4.69 -23.78 0.49
C ARG A 38 4.71 -22.30 0.17
N LEU A 39 5.89 -21.67 0.23
CA LEU A 39 6.03 -20.24 0.00
C LEU A 39 5.98 -19.94 -1.50
N ARG A 40 5.20 -18.93 -1.86
CA ARG A 40 5.19 -18.34 -3.20
C ARG A 40 6.15 -17.15 -3.24
N SER A 41 6.80 -16.95 -4.39
CA SER A 41 7.70 -15.80 -4.60
C SER A 41 6.93 -14.49 -4.86
N SER A 42 5.71 -14.55 -5.41
CA SER A 42 4.89 -13.38 -5.75
C SER A 42 3.39 -13.64 -5.54
N PHE A 43 2.63 -12.60 -5.19
CA PHE A 43 1.16 -12.59 -5.27
C PHE A 43 0.65 -12.24 -6.67
N PHE A 44 1.40 -11.40 -7.39
CA PHE A 44 0.95 -10.84 -8.66
C PHE A 44 1.47 -11.67 -9.84
N PRO A 45 0.67 -11.83 -10.90
CA PRO A 45 1.17 -12.30 -12.18
C PRO A 45 2.23 -11.34 -12.75
N GLU A 46 2.93 -11.75 -13.81
CA GLU A 46 3.96 -10.91 -14.46
C GLU A 46 3.40 -9.55 -14.90
N ASP A 47 2.13 -9.53 -15.32
CA ASP A 47 1.36 -8.34 -15.64
C ASP A 47 0.66 -7.80 -14.39
N ILE A 48 1.09 -6.62 -13.92
CA ILE A 48 0.47 -5.98 -12.75
C ILE A 48 -0.90 -5.41 -13.18
N PRO A 49 -1.99 -5.70 -12.45
CA PRO A 49 -3.28 -5.08 -12.70
C PRO A 49 -3.22 -3.57 -12.42
N ALA A 50 -4.33 -2.87 -12.64
CA ALA A 50 -4.44 -1.52 -12.12
C ALA A 50 -4.25 -1.53 -10.59
N ILE A 51 -3.41 -0.63 -10.08
CA ILE A 51 -3.03 -0.57 -8.67
C ILE A 51 -2.92 0.87 -8.20
N SER A 52 -3.41 1.12 -6.99
CA SER A 52 -3.18 2.36 -6.26
C SER A 52 -2.47 2.04 -4.96
N ILE A 53 -1.34 2.70 -4.73
CA ILE A 53 -0.55 2.60 -3.51
C ILE A 53 -0.57 3.96 -2.85
N LYS A 54 -1.17 4.05 -1.66
CA LYS A 54 -1.15 5.24 -0.82
C LYS A 54 -0.21 4.96 0.35
N CYS A 55 0.87 5.71 0.43
CA CYS A 55 1.85 5.62 1.50
C CYS A 55 1.75 6.88 2.36
N ARG A 56 1.36 6.71 3.62
CA ARG A 56 1.32 7.76 4.63
C ARG A 56 2.47 7.54 5.61
N MET A 57 3.31 8.55 5.78
CA MET A 57 4.43 8.53 6.72
C MET A 57 4.20 9.59 7.79
N THR A 58 4.15 9.16 9.05
CA THR A 58 4.07 10.03 10.21
C THR A 58 5.37 9.89 11.01
N VAL A 59 6.08 10.99 11.18
CA VAL A 59 7.30 11.04 11.99
C VAL A 59 6.95 11.69 13.33
N GLU A 60 7.15 10.96 14.42
CA GLU A 60 7.01 11.47 15.78
C GLU A 60 8.40 11.69 16.37
N PRO A 61 8.93 12.93 16.30
CA PRO A 61 10.18 13.27 16.94
C PRO A 61 10.00 13.29 18.46
N ARG A 62 11.11 13.08 19.19
CA ARG A 62 11.08 13.00 20.64
C ARG A 62 11.09 14.36 21.35
N ASP A 63 11.62 15.39 20.70
CA ASP A 63 11.94 16.68 21.34
C ASP A 63 10.74 17.64 21.39
N ASP A 64 9.54 17.13 21.74
CA ASP A 64 8.25 17.84 21.72
C ASP A 64 7.94 18.57 20.39
N THR A 65 8.69 18.24 19.34
CA THR A 65 8.50 18.81 18.02
C THR A 65 7.20 18.23 17.45
N PRO A 66 6.33 19.04 16.83
CA PRO A 66 5.07 18.56 16.28
C PRO A 66 5.31 17.36 15.34
N SER A 67 4.47 16.34 15.47
CA SER A 67 4.47 15.21 14.54
C SER A 67 4.20 15.71 13.12
N GLU A 68 4.97 15.24 12.16
CA GLU A 68 4.75 15.58 10.76
C GLU A 68 4.19 14.37 10.02
N THR A 69 3.09 14.55 9.28
CA THR A 69 2.47 13.51 8.46
C THR A 69 2.53 13.88 6.99
N ARG A 70 2.89 12.92 6.15
CA ARG A 70 3.00 13.09 4.71
C ARG A 70 2.36 11.95 3.96
N GLU A 71 1.96 12.21 2.74
CA GLU A 71 1.27 11.23 1.90
C GLU A 71 1.86 11.22 0.48
N ALA A 72 2.18 10.04 -0.03
CA ALA A 72 2.41 9.82 -1.46
C ALA A 72 1.38 8.87 -2.02
N VAL A 73 1.03 9.11 -3.27
CA VAL A 73 0.13 8.28 -4.03
C VAL A 73 0.85 7.83 -5.30
N TYR A 74 0.87 6.52 -5.50
CA TYR A 74 1.28 5.86 -6.73
C TYR A 74 0.01 5.29 -7.35
N ARG A 75 -0.21 5.55 -8.63
CA ARG A 75 -1.32 4.97 -9.39
C ARG A 75 -0.75 4.38 -10.67
N PHE A 76 -1.23 3.21 -11.05
CA PHE A 76 -0.81 2.56 -12.26
C PHE A 76 -1.96 1.80 -12.87
N SER A 77 -2.04 1.86 -14.18
CA SER A 77 -2.87 1.05 -15.04
C SER A 77 -2.03 0.58 -16.23
N PRO A 78 -2.47 -0.44 -16.98
CA PRO A 78 -1.79 -0.82 -18.22
C PRO A 78 -1.69 0.31 -19.27
N ARG A 79 -2.53 1.35 -19.16
CA ARG A 79 -2.61 2.48 -20.10
C ARG A 79 -1.87 3.73 -19.64
N GLY A 80 -1.54 3.84 -18.36
CA GLY A 80 -0.94 5.04 -17.80
C GLY A 80 -0.51 4.83 -16.37
N GLY A 81 0.37 5.69 -15.89
CA GLY A 81 0.88 5.60 -14.54
C GLY A 81 1.28 6.95 -14.00
N LEU A 82 1.26 7.06 -12.68
CA LEU A 82 1.58 8.25 -11.94
C LEU A 82 2.28 7.89 -10.65
N VAL A 83 3.38 8.59 -10.39
CA VAL A 83 4.20 8.44 -9.21
C VAL A 83 4.33 9.81 -8.54
N THR A 84 3.75 9.94 -7.36
CA THR A 84 3.98 11.11 -6.49
C THR A 84 5.18 10.86 -5.61
N HIS A 85 6.14 11.79 -5.60
CA HIS A 85 7.34 11.67 -4.79
C HIS A 85 7.24 12.48 -3.49
N LEU A 86 7.53 11.82 -2.36
CA LEU A 86 7.69 12.44 -1.05
C LEU A 86 9.07 13.11 -0.95
N ARG A 87 9.22 14.34 -1.45
CA ARG A 87 10.39 15.18 -1.13
C ARG A 87 10.01 16.29 -0.15
N TRP A 88 10.91 16.57 0.79
CA TRP A 88 10.70 17.48 1.92
C TRP A 88 10.59 18.95 1.55
N ASP A 89 11.15 19.31 0.42
CA ASP A 89 11.29 20.67 -0.03
C ASP A 89 10.49 20.93 -1.32
N LYS A 90 10.34 19.90 -2.17
CA LYS A 90 9.78 20.05 -3.52
C LYS A 90 9.00 18.81 -3.96
N PRO A 91 7.69 18.72 -3.68
CA PRO A 91 6.86 17.65 -4.22
C PRO A 91 6.86 17.71 -5.75
N TYR A 92 7.06 16.54 -6.36
CA TYR A 92 6.97 16.38 -7.79
C TYR A 92 6.22 15.10 -8.14
N ILE A 93 5.63 15.12 -9.32
CA ILE A 93 4.85 14.01 -9.87
C ILE A 93 5.47 13.67 -11.23
N ASP A 94 5.83 12.41 -11.36
CA ASP A 94 6.20 11.79 -12.63
C ASP A 94 4.98 11.02 -13.14
N GLY A 95 4.53 11.30 -14.36
CA GLY A 95 3.33 10.71 -14.92
C GLY A 95 3.48 10.36 -16.39
N TYR A 96 2.70 9.40 -16.86
CA TYR A 96 2.59 9.06 -18.27
C TYR A 96 1.21 8.51 -18.63
N ASN A 97 0.86 8.68 -19.89
CA ASN A 97 -0.32 8.12 -20.55
C ASN A 97 0.08 7.69 -21.97
N PRO A 98 -0.83 7.16 -22.81
CA PRO A 98 -0.46 6.66 -24.14
C PRO A 98 0.06 7.73 -25.11
N TRP A 99 -0.14 9.02 -24.81
CA TRP A 99 0.18 10.14 -25.70
C TRP A 99 1.44 10.90 -25.30
N TYR A 100 1.75 10.97 -24.00
CA TYR A 100 2.91 11.68 -23.49
C TYR A 100 3.27 11.26 -22.05
N ALA A 101 4.48 11.62 -21.65
CA ALA A 101 4.97 11.55 -20.28
C ALA A 101 5.37 12.93 -19.80
N PHE A 102 5.30 13.18 -18.49
CA PHE A 102 5.51 14.49 -17.91
C PHE A 102 6.09 14.42 -16.51
N ARG A 103 6.82 15.49 -16.15
CA ARG A 103 7.16 15.83 -14.76
C ARG A 103 6.53 17.17 -14.42
N ILE A 104 5.79 17.22 -13.32
CA ILE A 104 5.30 18.46 -12.74
C ILE A 104 5.86 18.63 -11.32
N GLU A 105 6.15 19.87 -10.96
CA GLU A 105 6.69 20.23 -9.65
C GLU A 105 5.83 21.31 -9.02
N ARG A 106 5.72 21.27 -7.69
CA ARG A 106 5.08 22.33 -6.91
C ARG A 106 6.15 22.96 -6.01
N PRO A 107 6.61 24.20 -6.30
CA PRO A 107 7.73 24.82 -5.57
C PRO A 107 7.49 25.08 -4.08
N ALA A 108 6.22 25.15 -3.66
CA ALA A 108 5.75 25.26 -2.28
C ALA A 108 4.31 24.74 -2.24
N GLU A 109 3.84 24.19 -1.11
CA GLU A 109 2.52 23.53 -1.02
C GLU A 109 1.33 24.40 -1.48
N GLU A 110 1.42 25.72 -1.28
CA GLU A 110 0.38 26.69 -1.66
C GLU A 110 0.45 27.16 -3.13
N LYS A 111 1.48 26.76 -3.88
CA LYS A 111 1.68 27.22 -5.27
C LYS A 111 1.09 26.25 -6.28
N ASP A 112 0.73 26.77 -7.44
CA ASP A 112 0.26 25.95 -8.56
C ASP A 112 1.34 24.98 -9.05
N TRP A 113 0.90 23.85 -9.62
CA TRP A 113 1.78 22.90 -10.30
C TRP A 113 2.44 23.57 -11.50
N LYS A 114 3.70 23.24 -11.74
CA LYS A 114 4.46 23.71 -12.90
C LYS A 114 4.96 22.52 -13.71
N LEU A 115 4.73 22.56 -15.01
CA LEU A 115 5.31 21.60 -15.94
C LEU A 115 6.82 21.84 -16.04
N VAL A 116 7.62 20.84 -15.69
CA VAL A 116 9.09 20.87 -15.71
C VAL A 116 9.63 20.12 -16.91
N SER A 117 8.98 19.02 -17.29
CA SER A 117 9.38 18.23 -18.45
C SER A 117 8.18 17.58 -19.11
N LEU A 118 8.25 17.44 -20.43
CA LEU A 118 7.22 16.84 -21.27
C LEU A 118 7.92 16.07 -22.40
N TRP A 119 7.51 14.82 -22.59
CA TRP A 119 7.96 13.95 -23.68
C TRP A 119 6.73 13.42 -24.41
N MET A 120 6.61 13.70 -25.69
CA MET A 120 5.54 13.13 -26.50
C MET A 120 5.84 11.66 -26.82
N ALA A 121 4.81 10.85 -27.03
CA ALA A 121 4.99 9.49 -27.50
C ALA A 121 5.77 9.49 -28.83
N GLY A 122 6.89 8.77 -28.87
CA GLY A 122 7.83 8.73 -29.99
C GLY A 122 9.03 9.67 -29.87
N ASP A 123 9.04 10.60 -28.91
CA ASP A 123 10.24 11.42 -28.64
C ASP A 123 11.38 10.57 -28.06
N PRO A 124 12.65 10.89 -28.36
CA PRO A 124 13.79 10.25 -27.69
C PRO A 124 13.69 10.40 -26.17
N GLY A 125 13.80 9.28 -25.45
CA GLY A 125 13.72 9.22 -23.98
C GLY A 125 12.31 9.01 -23.42
N TYR A 126 11.25 9.05 -24.23
CA TYR A 126 9.88 8.76 -23.77
C TYR A 126 9.78 7.36 -23.15
N GLU A 127 10.21 6.32 -23.88
CA GLU A 127 10.12 4.94 -23.41
C GLU A 127 10.99 4.70 -22.16
N GLU A 128 12.21 5.22 -22.13
CA GLU A 128 13.11 5.11 -20.97
C GLU A 128 12.47 5.73 -19.72
N TYR A 129 11.86 6.91 -19.86
CA TYR A 129 11.20 7.60 -18.76
C TYR A 129 9.93 6.85 -18.30
N VAL A 130 9.10 6.39 -19.23
CA VAL A 130 7.92 5.56 -18.94
C VAL A 130 8.32 4.27 -18.22
N ASP A 131 9.36 3.58 -18.70
CA ASP A 131 9.86 2.36 -18.09
C ASP A 131 10.41 2.62 -16.68
N SER A 132 11.03 3.77 -16.44
CA SER A 132 11.45 4.17 -15.09
C SER A 132 10.25 4.33 -14.13
N ILE A 133 9.14 4.92 -14.60
CA ILE A 133 7.91 5.07 -13.81
C ILE A 133 7.29 3.69 -13.55
N LYS A 134 7.17 2.86 -14.59
CA LYS A 134 6.65 1.49 -14.48
C LYS A 134 7.47 0.69 -13.47
N LEU A 135 8.80 0.74 -13.57
CA LEU A 135 9.70 0.03 -12.68
C LEU A 135 9.50 0.44 -11.22
N GLN A 136 9.43 1.75 -10.94
CA GLN A 136 9.17 2.24 -9.58
C GLN A 136 7.84 1.75 -9.00
N VAL A 137 6.75 1.77 -9.80
CA VAL A 137 5.46 1.24 -9.33
C VAL A 137 5.52 -0.26 -9.14
N LYS A 138 6.13 -1.00 -10.09
CA LYS A 138 6.31 -2.46 -9.99
C LYS A 138 7.08 -2.85 -8.74
N GLU A 139 8.16 -2.16 -8.42
CA GLU A 139 8.96 -2.40 -7.21
C GLU A 139 8.18 -2.18 -5.93
N ARG A 140 7.33 -1.15 -5.87
CA ARG A 140 6.49 -0.90 -4.69
C ARG A 140 5.31 -1.85 -4.58
N ALA A 141 4.75 -2.27 -5.71
CA ALA A 141 3.64 -3.23 -5.77
C ALA A 141 4.08 -4.65 -5.41
N ARG A 142 5.30 -5.04 -5.81
CA ARG A 142 5.88 -6.36 -5.59
C ARG A 142 6.31 -6.53 -4.14
N ILE A 143 5.36 -6.92 -3.31
CA ILE A 143 5.65 -7.44 -1.97
C ILE A 143 5.47 -8.96 -2.02
N PRO A 144 6.54 -9.75 -1.80
CA PRO A 144 6.41 -11.19 -1.74
C PRO A 144 5.48 -11.58 -0.56
N PRO A 145 4.68 -12.66 -0.69
CA PRO A 145 3.81 -13.15 0.39
C PRO A 145 4.52 -13.34 1.71
N VAL A 146 5.73 -13.88 1.64
CA VAL A 146 6.60 -14.01 2.79
C VAL A 146 7.96 -13.44 2.41
N GLY A 147 8.32 -12.28 2.95
CA GLY A 147 9.60 -11.67 2.65
C GLY A 147 9.90 -10.33 3.33
N ILE A 148 11.06 -9.78 3.00
CA ILE A 148 11.65 -8.58 3.62
C ILE A 148 12.19 -7.68 2.52
N LYS A 149 11.87 -6.38 2.57
CA LYS A 149 12.39 -5.37 1.65
C LYS A 149 12.23 -5.76 0.16
N GLY A 150 11.09 -6.36 -0.20
CA GLY A 150 10.80 -6.79 -1.56
C GLY A 150 11.44 -8.12 -1.98
N VAL A 151 12.21 -8.78 -1.11
CA VAL A 151 12.84 -10.08 -1.38
C VAL A 151 12.10 -11.19 -0.66
N SER A 152 11.73 -12.25 -1.37
CA SER A 152 11.02 -13.38 -0.79
C SER A 152 11.91 -14.17 0.17
N LEU A 153 11.32 -14.82 1.16
CA LEU A 153 12.05 -15.68 2.08
C LEU A 153 12.71 -16.86 1.36
N VAL A 154 12.12 -17.31 0.24
CA VAL A 154 12.71 -18.34 -0.64
C VAL A 154 14.03 -17.84 -1.23
N GLU A 155 14.05 -16.62 -1.76
CA GLU A 155 15.26 -15.99 -2.31
C GLU A 155 16.30 -15.70 -1.22
N LEU A 156 15.89 -15.17 -0.06
CA LEU A 156 16.79 -14.93 1.07
C LEU A 156 17.48 -16.22 1.52
N ALA A 157 16.76 -17.35 1.52
CA ALA A 157 17.31 -18.66 1.87
C ALA A 157 18.40 -19.17 0.90
N THR A 158 18.53 -18.55 -0.27
CA THR A 158 19.61 -18.86 -1.24
C THR A 158 20.91 -18.11 -0.96
N PHE A 159 20.89 -17.08 -0.09
CA PHE A 159 22.08 -16.30 0.21
C PHE A 159 23.07 -17.15 1.00
N ARG A 160 24.35 -16.97 0.73
CA ARG A 160 25.41 -17.76 1.38
C ARG A 160 25.47 -17.53 2.89
N SER A 161 25.09 -16.34 3.33
CA SER A 161 25.09 -15.92 4.74
C SER A 161 23.78 -16.23 5.47
N PHE A 162 22.77 -16.78 4.79
CA PHE A 162 21.50 -17.08 5.42
C PHE A 162 21.66 -18.21 6.45
N ARG A 163 21.27 -17.92 7.69
CA ARG A 163 21.28 -18.88 8.79
C ARG A 163 19.94 -18.84 9.51
N LEU A 164 19.16 -19.91 9.36
CA LEU A 164 17.98 -20.12 10.19
C LEU A 164 18.39 -20.28 11.66
N THR A 165 17.83 -19.46 12.54
CA THR A 165 18.09 -19.53 13.98
C THR A 165 16.93 -20.19 14.73
N GLU A 166 15.70 -20.01 14.26
CA GLU A 166 14.51 -20.61 14.89
C GLU A 166 13.40 -20.83 13.86
N CYS A 167 12.70 -21.96 13.95
CA CYS A 167 11.48 -22.21 13.21
C CYS A 167 10.50 -23.01 14.07
N LYS A 168 9.38 -22.40 14.45
CA LYS A 168 8.41 -23.03 15.35
C LYS A 168 6.99 -22.53 15.16
N ARG A 169 6.04 -23.33 15.60
CA ARG A 169 4.63 -22.93 15.74
C ARG A 169 4.48 -22.03 16.97
N VAL A 170 3.74 -20.94 16.83
CA VAL A 170 3.43 -20.01 17.93
C VAL A 170 1.93 -19.75 17.96
N ASN A 171 1.33 -19.74 19.17
CA ASN A 171 -0.07 -19.36 19.33
C ASN A 171 -0.15 -17.89 19.76
N ARG A 172 -0.92 -17.08 19.02
CA ARG A 172 -1.17 -15.67 19.36
C ARG A 172 -2.67 -15.41 19.26
N ALA A 173 -3.26 -14.93 20.35
CA ALA A 173 -4.70 -14.63 20.44
C ALA A 173 -5.60 -15.81 19.98
N GLY A 174 -5.21 -17.05 20.29
CA GLY A 174 -5.96 -18.25 19.94
C GLY A 174 -5.78 -18.72 18.49
N ARG A 175 -4.95 -18.05 17.68
CA ARG A 175 -4.60 -18.45 16.32
C ARG A 175 -3.18 -19.01 16.27
N GLU A 176 -2.97 -20.03 15.43
CA GLU A 176 -1.67 -20.65 15.21
C GLU A 176 -0.93 -19.96 14.06
N TYR A 177 0.35 -19.65 14.28
CA TYR A 177 1.25 -19.05 13.32
C TYR A 177 2.58 -19.82 13.25
N ILE A 178 3.36 -19.59 12.21
CA ILE A 178 4.74 -20.07 12.11
C ILE A 178 5.68 -18.89 12.31
N GLN A 179 6.55 -18.97 13.31
CA GLN A 179 7.65 -18.03 13.51
C GLN A 179 8.90 -18.57 12.83
N VAL A 180 9.52 -17.74 11.98
CA VAL A 180 10.81 -18.00 11.34
C VAL A 180 11.77 -16.88 11.73
N SER A 181 12.79 -17.21 12.51
CA SER A 181 13.89 -16.29 12.86
C SER A 181 15.15 -16.71 12.12
N PHE A 182 15.87 -15.73 11.59
CA PHE A 182 17.11 -15.98 10.86
C PHE A 182 18.09 -14.81 10.96
N GLU A 183 19.35 -15.14 10.74
CA GLU A 183 20.45 -14.21 10.55
C GLU A 183 20.84 -14.20 9.08
N ILE A 184 21.27 -13.04 8.59
CA ILE A 184 21.74 -12.89 7.22
C ILE A 184 22.72 -11.72 7.16
N GLN A 185 23.70 -11.80 6.26
CA GLN A 185 24.60 -10.70 5.94
C GLN A 185 24.87 -10.75 4.44
N PRO A 186 23.96 -10.21 3.62
CA PRO A 186 24.09 -10.28 2.17
C PRO A 186 25.42 -9.68 1.73
N SER A 187 26.11 -10.34 0.81
CA SER A 187 27.22 -9.69 0.13
C SER A 187 26.68 -8.54 -0.73
N ARG A 188 27.53 -7.56 -1.06
CA ARG A 188 27.15 -6.46 -1.95
C ARG A 188 26.64 -6.98 -3.30
N GLU A 189 27.30 -8.00 -3.84
CA GLU A 189 26.88 -8.67 -5.08
C GLU A 189 25.51 -9.35 -4.95
N GLU A 190 25.20 -9.97 -3.82
CA GLU A 190 23.88 -10.56 -3.56
C GLU A 190 22.81 -9.47 -3.44
N ALA A 191 23.12 -8.34 -2.79
CA ALA A 191 22.20 -7.23 -2.62
C ALA A 191 21.92 -6.50 -3.95
N GLU A 192 22.95 -6.24 -4.76
CA GLU A 192 22.85 -5.52 -6.05
C GLU A 192 22.05 -6.28 -7.13
N ARG A 193 21.72 -7.57 -6.91
CA ARG A 193 20.79 -8.32 -7.77
C ARG A 193 19.34 -7.82 -7.66
N TYR A 194 19.04 -7.05 -6.61
CA TYR A 194 17.72 -6.52 -6.34
C TYR A 194 17.66 -5.04 -6.65
N PRO A 195 16.46 -4.51 -6.92
CA PRO A 195 16.32 -3.10 -7.25
C PRO A 195 16.79 -2.13 -6.17
N VAL A 196 16.96 -0.86 -6.55
CA VAL A 196 17.60 0.14 -5.68
C VAL A 196 16.94 0.27 -4.31
N ALA A 197 15.61 0.28 -4.31
CA ALA A 197 14.82 0.36 -3.09
C ALA A 197 15.03 -0.84 -2.12
N ALA A 198 15.49 -1.98 -2.63
CA ALA A 198 15.72 -3.18 -1.84
C ALA A 198 17.17 -3.27 -1.32
N TRP A 199 18.18 -3.03 -2.16
CA TRP A 199 19.58 -3.29 -1.76
C TRP A 199 20.09 -2.37 -0.65
N GLU A 200 19.69 -1.08 -0.65
CA GLU A 200 20.07 -0.11 0.41
C GLU A 200 19.61 -0.56 1.81
N GLY A 201 18.58 -1.39 1.91
CA GLY A 201 18.13 -1.95 3.19
C GLY A 201 18.74 -3.31 3.49
N LEU A 202 18.96 -4.13 2.45
CA LEU A 202 19.40 -5.53 2.58
C LEU A 202 20.84 -5.63 3.07
N GLU A 203 21.75 -4.76 2.61
CA GLU A 203 23.16 -4.81 3.02
C GLU A 203 23.35 -4.61 4.54
N PHE A 204 22.40 -3.92 5.18
CA PHE A 204 22.39 -3.65 6.61
C PHE A 204 21.56 -4.65 7.42
N LEU A 205 20.78 -5.51 6.76
CA LEU A 205 19.97 -6.52 7.43
C LEU A 205 20.89 -7.52 8.14
N ARG A 206 20.62 -7.80 9.41
CA ARG A 206 21.41 -8.75 10.22
C ARG A 206 20.56 -9.85 10.83
N HIS A 207 19.41 -9.47 11.35
CA HIS A 207 18.47 -10.39 11.95
C HIS A 207 17.07 -10.07 11.48
N ALA A 208 16.27 -11.11 11.30
CA ALA A 208 14.86 -10.95 11.06
C ALA A 208 14.04 -12.07 11.68
N THR A 209 12.85 -11.71 12.14
CA THR A 209 11.80 -12.64 12.55
C THR A 209 10.58 -12.37 11.68
N ILE A 210 10.02 -13.40 11.08
CA ILE A 210 8.80 -13.35 10.28
C ILE A 210 7.76 -14.26 10.93
N ILE A 211 6.55 -13.75 11.13
CA ILE A 211 5.38 -14.51 11.55
C ILE A 211 4.51 -14.75 10.33
N ILE A 212 4.25 -16.02 10.04
CA ILE A 212 3.55 -16.49 8.85
C ILE A 212 2.20 -17.08 9.30
N ASP A 213 1.12 -16.69 8.62
CA ASP A 213 -0.16 -17.39 8.71
C ASP A 213 -0.08 -18.67 7.85
N PRO A 214 -0.14 -19.87 8.45
CA PRO A 214 0.00 -21.13 7.71
C PRO A 214 -1.21 -21.49 6.85
N GLN A 215 -2.36 -20.82 7.01
CA GLN A 215 -3.54 -21.05 6.16
C GLN A 215 -3.38 -20.33 4.82
N MET A 216 -2.88 -19.09 4.88
CA MET A 216 -2.74 -18.23 3.69
C MET A 216 -1.31 -18.17 3.14
N TRP A 217 -0.31 -18.61 3.91
CA TRP A 217 1.12 -18.50 3.60
C TRP A 217 1.57 -17.06 3.34
N ILE A 218 1.19 -16.15 4.25
CA ILE A 218 1.47 -14.72 4.19
C ILE A 218 2.13 -14.22 5.47
N THR A 219 3.00 -13.21 5.37
CA THR A 219 3.62 -12.54 6.52
C THR A 219 2.61 -11.66 7.24
N VAL A 220 2.21 -11.99 8.46
CA VAL A 220 1.32 -11.12 9.27
C VAL A 220 2.09 -10.12 10.13
N GLU A 221 3.30 -10.48 10.55
CA GLU A 221 4.21 -9.62 11.29
C GLU A 221 5.64 -9.91 10.86
N ARG A 222 6.47 -8.87 10.77
CA ARG A 222 7.93 -9.06 10.67
C ARG A 222 8.66 -8.03 11.51
N VAL A 223 9.73 -8.47 12.15
CA VAL A 223 10.66 -7.63 12.89
C VAL A 223 12.02 -7.76 12.23
N THR A 224 12.62 -6.65 11.82
CA THR A 224 13.98 -6.64 11.26
C THR A 224 14.90 -5.80 12.11
N GLN A 225 16.15 -6.22 12.18
CA GLN A 225 17.24 -5.47 12.77
C GLN A 225 18.24 -5.11 11.69
N HIS A 226 18.45 -3.81 11.51
CA HIS A 226 19.46 -3.25 10.64
C HIS A 226 20.58 -2.62 11.48
N LEU A 227 21.83 -2.77 11.05
CA LEU A 227 22.96 -2.00 11.58
C LEU A 227 23.23 -0.80 10.67
N GLY A 228 23.18 0.40 11.21
CA GLY A 228 23.23 1.66 10.46
C GLY A 228 24.49 1.87 9.63
N ASN A 229 24.32 2.67 8.57
CA ASN A 229 25.23 3.00 7.48
C ASN A 229 26.60 3.56 7.92
N ILE A 230 27.64 3.43 7.07
CA ILE A 230 29.06 3.90 7.01
C ILE A 230 29.82 4.28 8.31
N ARG A 231 29.16 4.84 9.33
CA ARG A 231 29.71 5.20 10.65
C ARG A 231 29.43 4.17 11.75
N GLY A 232 28.62 3.14 11.51
CA GLY A 232 28.55 1.91 12.32
C GLY A 232 27.91 2.01 13.72
N ASP A 233 27.34 3.15 14.10
CA ASP A 233 26.94 3.43 15.49
C ASP A 233 25.42 3.42 15.75
N SER A 234 24.56 2.97 14.81
CA SER A 234 23.12 2.87 15.07
C SER A 234 22.55 1.47 14.83
N LYS A 235 21.54 1.12 15.62
CA LYS A 235 20.71 -0.08 15.44
C LYS A 235 19.30 0.38 15.13
N VAL A 236 18.75 -0.07 14.01
CA VAL A 236 17.38 0.24 13.60
C VAL A 236 16.56 -1.02 13.71
N TYR A 237 15.49 -0.97 14.49
CA TYR A 237 14.49 -2.02 14.56
C TYR A 237 13.27 -1.58 13.76
N ILE A 238 12.79 -2.45 12.87
CA ILE A 238 11.58 -2.18 12.09
C ILE A 238 10.58 -3.29 12.38
N LYS A 239 9.47 -2.93 13.01
CA LYS A 239 8.33 -3.83 13.18
C LYS A 239 7.29 -3.50 12.11
N ASN A 240 6.85 -4.49 11.33
CA ASN A 240 5.77 -4.31 10.37
C ASN A 240 4.64 -5.27 10.74
N ASN A 241 3.41 -4.76 10.80
CA ASN A 241 2.19 -5.57 10.79
C ASN A 241 1.55 -5.44 9.41
N ILE A 242 1.13 -6.57 8.83
CA ILE A 242 0.56 -6.58 7.48
C ILE A 242 -0.83 -7.20 7.51
N GLU A 243 -1.81 -6.45 7.01
CA GLU A 243 -3.20 -6.86 6.90
C GLU A 243 -3.56 -7.05 5.44
N TYR A 244 -3.80 -8.28 5.02
CA TYR A 244 -4.17 -8.60 3.64
C TYR A 244 -5.68 -8.66 3.47
N ARG A 245 -6.16 -8.24 2.31
CA ARG A 245 -7.55 -8.34 1.88
C ARG A 245 -7.65 -9.18 0.61
N PHE A 246 -8.50 -10.20 0.63
CA PHE A 246 -8.76 -11.08 -0.50
C PHE A 246 -10.24 -11.01 -0.90
N ASN A 247 -10.56 -11.19 -2.19
CA ASN A 247 -11.94 -11.36 -2.65
C ASN A 247 -12.43 -12.80 -2.44
N SER A 248 -13.68 -13.07 -2.82
CA SER A 248 -14.30 -14.41 -2.73
C SER A 248 -13.67 -15.48 -3.63
N LYS A 249 -12.71 -15.11 -4.49
CA LYS A 249 -11.94 -16.02 -5.36
C LYS A 249 -10.49 -16.18 -4.88
N ASP A 250 -10.20 -15.81 -3.62
CA ASP A 250 -8.86 -15.81 -3.03
C ASP A 250 -7.82 -14.96 -3.78
N GLN A 251 -8.28 -13.94 -4.52
CA GLN A 251 -7.39 -13.00 -5.19
C GLN A 251 -7.12 -11.81 -4.26
N LEU A 252 -5.84 -11.43 -4.15
CA LEU A 252 -5.42 -10.28 -3.36
C LEU A 252 -6.02 -9.00 -3.98
N ILE A 253 -6.87 -8.30 -3.22
CA ILE A 253 -7.47 -7.02 -3.63
C ILE A 253 -6.76 -5.82 -3.00
N GLY A 254 -5.94 -6.07 -1.98
CA GLY A 254 -5.18 -5.03 -1.32
C GLY A 254 -4.54 -5.49 -0.02
N TYR A 255 -3.70 -4.64 0.54
CA TYR A 255 -3.09 -4.88 1.84
C TYR A 255 -2.76 -3.55 2.54
N ASN A 256 -2.69 -3.58 3.86
CA ASN A 256 -2.17 -2.46 4.68
C ASN A 256 -0.89 -2.91 5.38
N ILE A 257 0.15 -2.08 5.32
CA ILE A 257 1.38 -2.27 6.09
C ILE A 257 1.48 -1.14 7.11
N HIS A 258 1.46 -1.51 8.38
CA HIS A 258 1.81 -0.62 9.48
C HIS A 258 3.24 -0.91 9.92
N ALA A 259 4.18 -0.05 9.53
CA ALA A 259 5.57 -0.14 9.96
C ALA A 259 5.86 0.85 11.09
N GLU A 260 6.51 0.38 12.14
CA GLU A 260 7.07 1.16 13.23
C GLU A 260 8.60 1.02 13.17
N ILE A 261 9.28 2.14 12.99
CA ILE A 261 10.74 2.21 12.94
C ILE A 261 11.23 2.81 14.25
N THR A 262 12.04 2.04 14.96
CA THR A 262 12.68 2.46 16.20
C THR A 262 14.19 2.55 15.97
N GLU A 263 14.72 3.76 15.97
CA GLU A 263 16.16 3.98 15.90
C GLU A 263 16.78 4.06 17.30
N VAL A 264 17.84 3.29 17.52
CA VAL A 264 18.62 3.26 18.73
C VAL A 264 20.05 3.69 18.40
N SER A 265 20.39 4.93 18.76
CA SER A 265 21.76 5.45 18.62
C SER A 265 22.65 4.87 19.71
N GLN A 266 23.78 4.29 19.30
CA GLN A 266 24.79 3.74 20.21
C GLN A 266 25.88 4.79 20.46
N LYS A 267 25.54 5.93 21.06
CA LYS A 267 26.58 6.85 21.55
C LYS A 267 27.39 6.18 22.67
N ARG A 268 28.72 6.38 22.61
CA ARG A 268 29.76 5.70 23.40
C ARG A 268 29.45 5.57 24.91
N ARG A 269 29.66 4.34 25.41
CA ARG A 269 30.09 3.92 26.77
C ARG A 269 29.30 4.26 28.04
N ASP A 270 28.22 5.04 28.01
CA ASP A 270 27.47 5.28 29.25
C ASP A 270 26.28 4.32 29.44
N VAL A 271 26.21 3.73 30.64
CA VAL A 271 25.41 2.57 31.09
C VAL A 271 23.91 2.91 31.29
N ILE A 272 23.38 3.90 30.57
CA ILE A 272 21.98 4.33 30.74
C ILE A 272 21.08 3.58 29.74
N PRO A 273 19.92 3.04 30.18
CA PRO A 273 18.99 2.33 29.30
C PRO A 273 18.57 3.20 28.11
N ARG A 274 18.70 2.59 26.92
CA ARG A 274 18.60 3.24 25.60
C ARG A 274 17.15 3.57 25.28
N THR A 275 16.75 4.80 25.59
CA THR A 275 15.49 5.34 25.07
C THR A 275 15.59 5.56 23.55
N PRO A 276 14.55 5.21 22.76
CA PRO A 276 14.54 5.40 21.31
C PRO A 276 14.69 6.88 20.93
N THR A 277 15.37 7.15 19.82
CA THR A 277 15.64 8.52 19.36
C THR A 277 14.45 9.11 18.60
N SER A 278 13.72 8.28 17.85
CA SER A 278 12.54 8.65 17.07
C SER A 278 11.67 7.42 16.81
N VAL A 279 10.37 7.65 16.62
CA VAL A 279 9.42 6.64 16.14
C VAL A 279 8.84 7.13 14.81
N THR A 280 9.10 6.38 13.74
CA THR A 280 8.47 6.65 12.44
C THR A 280 7.39 5.60 12.19
N ARG A 281 6.16 6.06 11.97
CA ARG A 281 5.05 5.20 11.55
C ARG A 281 4.80 5.35 10.06
N ILE A 282 4.79 4.24 9.33
CA ILE A 282 4.47 4.21 7.91
C ILE A 282 3.24 3.33 7.73
N GLU A 283 2.19 3.90 7.15
CA GLU A 283 0.99 3.20 6.72
C GLU A 283 1.02 3.12 5.19
N THR A 284 1.03 1.90 4.64
CA THR A 284 1.00 1.70 3.18
C THR A 284 -0.25 0.91 2.82
N ILE A 285 -1.20 1.58 2.18
CA ILE A 285 -2.45 1.01 1.70
C ILE A 285 -2.29 0.73 0.21
N VAL A 286 -2.44 -0.53 -0.16
CA VAL A 286 -2.44 -0.96 -1.56
C VAL A 286 -3.82 -1.45 -1.92
N GLU A 287 -4.33 -0.96 -3.04
CA GLU A 287 -5.64 -1.31 -3.59
C GLU A 287 -5.48 -1.66 -5.06
N THR A 288 -6.19 -2.69 -5.52
CA THR A 288 -6.25 -3.05 -6.95
C THR A 288 -7.64 -2.71 -7.49
N PRO A 289 -7.89 -1.44 -7.87
CA PRO A 289 -9.16 -1.07 -8.48
C PRO A 289 -9.35 -1.80 -9.81
N GLU A 290 -10.60 -2.04 -10.20
CA GLU A 290 -10.91 -2.67 -11.50
C GLU A 290 -10.50 -1.76 -12.68
N ASP A 291 -10.64 -0.45 -12.52
CA ASP A 291 -10.30 0.55 -13.53
C ASP A 291 -9.78 1.85 -12.88
N ILE A 292 -8.77 2.47 -13.48
CA ILE A 292 -8.30 3.81 -13.13
C ILE A 292 -8.49 4.68 -14.38
N PRO A 293 -9.38 5.68 -14.34
CA PRO A 293 -9.68 6.47 -15.52
C PRO A 293 -8.43 7.13 -16.13
N ASP A 294 -8.25 7.01 -17.45
CA ASP A 294 -7.10 7.57 -18.17
C ASP A 294 -6.88 9.07 -17.89
N ARG A 295 -7.96 9.81 -17.62
CA ARG A 295 -7.94 11.24 -17.26
C ARG A 295 -7.12 11.56 -16.01
N GLU A 296 -6.94 10.62 -15.09
CA GLU A 296 -6.13 10.81 -13.89
C GLU A 296 -4.63 10.92 -14.21
N PHE A 297 -4.23 10.46 -15.39
CA PHE A 297 -2.86 10.49 -15.89
C PHE A 297 -2.64 11.64 -16.89
N MET A 298 -3.52 12.65 -16.91
CA MET A 298 -3.45 13.80 -17.81
C MET A 298 -3.09 15.08 -17.06
N LEU A 299 -2.44 16.04 -17.73
CA LEU A 299 -2.05 17.35 -17.17
C LEU A 299 -3.25 18.14 -16.63
N THR A 300 -4.42 17.98 -17.26
CA THR A 300 -5.69 18.57 -16.82
C THR A 300 -6.13 18.12 -15.44
N ALA A 301 -5.76 16.91 -14.99
CA ALA A 301 -6.00 16.48 -13.61
C ALA A 301 -5.23 17.34 -12.58
N PHE A 302 -4.22 18.08 -13.02
CA PHE A 302 -3.39 18.98 -12.23
C PHE A 302 -3.64 20.46 -12.54
N GLY A 303 -4.70 20.78 -13.31
CA GLY A 303 -5.03 22.15 -13.71
C GLY A 303 -4.10 22.72 -14.78
N LEU A 304 -3.30 21.88 -15.44
CA LEU A 304 -2.39 22.28 -16.52
C LEU A 304 -3.02 22.02 -17.89
N PRO A 305 -2.69 22.83 -18.92
CA PRO A 305 -3.21 22.63 -20.26
C PRO A 305 -2.60 21.38 -20.92
N GLU A 306 -3.39 20.69 -21.73
CA GLU A 306 -2.92 19.54 -22.52
C GLU A 306 -2.03 19.98 -23.70
N PRO A 307 -1.08 19.13 -24.12
CA PRO A 307 -0.28 19.40 -25.32
C PRO A 307 -1.17 19.47 -26.57
N LYS A 308 -0.78 20.31 -27.54
CA LYS A 308 -1.50 20.40 -28.82
C LYS A 308 -1.48 19.04 -29.53
N GLY A 309 -2.62 18.64 -30.09
CA GLY A 309 -2.75 17.39 -30.84
C GLY A 309 -3.10 16.15 -29.99
N VAL A 310 -3.11 16.27 -28.66
CA VAL A 310 -3.60 15.18 -27.79
C VAL A 310 -5.12 15.12 -27.87
N LYS A 311 -5.64 13.94 -28.23
CA LYS A 311 -7.07 13.66 -28.16
C LYS A 311 -7.44 13.40 -26.72
N VAL A 312 -7.87 14.45 -26.01
CA VAL A 312 -8.45 14.28 -24.69
C VAL A 312 -9.70 13.42 -24.86
N PRO A 313 -9.81 12.27 -24.17
CA PRO A 313 -11.08 11.56 -24.14
C PRO A 313 -12.12 12.56 -23.65
N GLY A 314 -13.09 12.87 -24.50
CA GLY A 314 -14.11 13.88 -24.19
C GLY A 314 -14.74 13.58 -22.83
N PRO A 315 -15.34 14.59 -22.16
CA PRO A 315 -15.93 14.38 -20.84
C PRO A 315 -16.82 13.14 -20.90
N TRP A 316 -16.51 12.14 -20.07
CA TRP A 316 -17.34 10.95 -19.96
C TRP A 316 -18.67 11.39 -19.39
N ILE A 317 -19.64 11.64 -20.27
CA ILE A 317 -21.00 11.99 -19.90
C ILE A 317 -21.61 10.68 -19.39
N PRO A 318 -21.87 10.55 -18.08
CA PRO A 318 -22.40 9.31 -17.54
C PRO A 318 -23.72 8.97 -18.24
N PRO A 319 -24.03 7.69 -18.51
CA PRO A 319 -25.24 7.30 -19.22
C PRO A 319 -26.53 7.89 -18.64
N TYR A 320 -26.58 8.11 -17.32
CA TYR A 320 -27.72 8.74 -16.64
C TYR A 320 -27.95 10.20 -17.04
N VAL A 321 -26.92 10.95 -17.46
CA VAL A 321 -27.10 12.32 -17.93
C VAL A 321 -27.89 12.34 -19.23
N TRP A 322 -27.65 11.38 -20.13
CA TRP A 322 -28.47 11.20 -21.34
C TRP A 322 -29.93 10.88 -21.01
N LEU A 323 -30.17 10.09 -19.96
CA LEU A 323 -31.52 9.82 -19.47
C LEU A 323 -32.20 11.07 -18.91
N ILE A 324 -31.48 11.92 -18.16
CA ILE A 324 -32.01 13.21 -17.68
C ILE A 324 -32.35 14.13 -18.85
N VAL A 325 -31.44 14.26 -19.82
CA VAL A 325 -31.68 15.07 -21.02
C VAL A 325 -32.91 14.56 -21.79
N ALA A 326 -33.01 13.25 -22.00
CA ALA A 326 -34.18 12.64 -22.64
C ALA A 326 -35.47 12.90 -21.85
N GLY A 327 -35.43 12.80 -20.51
CA GLY A 327 -36.56 13.10 -19.63
C GLY A 327 -37.01 14.56 -19.73
N VAL A 328 -36.08 15.51 -19.75
CA VAL A 328 -36.38 16.94 -19.93
C VAL A 328 -36.98 17.21 -21.30
N VAL A 329 -36.44 16.61 -22.37
CA VAL A 329 -36.98 16.74 -23.72
C VAL A 329 -38.41 16.20 -23.80
N LEU A 330 -38.68 15.03 -23.21
CA LEU A 330 -40.03 14.46 -23.17
C LEU A 330 -41.02 15.34 -22.38
N ALA A 331 -40.57 15.93 -21.26
CA ALA A 331 -41.41 16.84 -20.48
C ALA A 331 -41.77 18.11 -21.27
N VAL A 332 -40.81 18.68 -22.01
CA VAL A 332 -41.07 19.84 -22.89
C VAL A 332 -42.03 19.47 -24.01
N VAL A 333 -41.83 18.32 -24.66
CA VAL A 333 -42.73 17.83 -25.72
C VAL A 333 -44.15 17.60 -25.17
N ALA A 334 -44.28 17.02 -23.97
CA ALA A 334 -45.56 16.83 -23.31
C ALA A 334 -46.26 18.16 -22.98
N ASP A 335 -45.53 19.18 -22.53
CA ASP A 335 -46.10 20.52 -22.29
C ASP A 335 -46.59 21.16 -23.59
N ILE A 336 -45.84 21.04 -24.69
CA ILE A 336 -46.25 21.53 -26.02
C ILE A 336 -47.54 20.85 -26.47
N PHE A 337 -47.62 19.52 -26.40
CA PHE A 337 -48.84 18.79 -26.76
C PHE A 337 -50.03 19.18 -25.87
N ARG A 338 -49.81 19.38 -24.57
CA ARG A 338 -50.83 19.83 -23.63
C ARG A 338 -51.35 21.22 -23.97
N ARG A 339 -50.49 22.15 -24.41
CA ARG A 339 -50.90 23.49 -24.87
C ARG A 339 -51.72 23.43 -26.16
N LEU A 340 -51.28 22.64 -27.13
CA LEU A 340 -51.99 22.46 -28.39
C LEU A 340 -53.37 21.80 -28.21
N ALA A 341 -53.48 20.82 -27.31
CA ALA A 341 -54.75 20.18 -26.98
C ALA A 341 -55.76 21.18 -26.37
N ARG A 342 -55.29 22.08 -25.50
CA ARG A 342 -56.14 23.13 -24.90
C ARG A 342 -56.64 24.15 -25.93
N GLN A 343 -55.82 24.50 -26.93
CA GLN A 343 -56.24 25.44 -27.98
C GLN A 343 -57.36 24.88 -28.88
N ARG A 344 -57.37 23.56 -29.12
CA ARG A 344 -58.44 22.93 -29.93
C ARG A 344 -59.77 22.80 -29.17
N GLY A 345 -59.73 22.59 -27.85
CA GLY A 345 -60.94 22.51 -27.02
C GLY A 345 -61.71 23.83 -26.92
N GLY A 346 -61.03 24.98 -26.97
CA GLY A 346 -61.68 26.29 -26.92
C GLY A 346 -62.34 26.76 -28.22
N SER A 347 -62.16 26.04 -29.33
CA SER A 347 -62.74 26.43 -30.63
C SER A 347 -64.07 25.73 -30.95
N GLN A 348 -64.62 24.91 -30.06
CA GLN A 348 -65.89 24.19 -30.27
C GLN A 348 -67.12 24.84 -29.62
N GLU A 349 -66.99 25.94 -28.86
CA GLU A 349 -68.14 26.67 -28.27
C GLU A 349 -68.57 27.91 -29.07
N ALA A 350 -68.11 28.08 -30.31
CA ALA A 350 -68.42 29.23 -31.16
C ALA A 350 -69.29 28.87 -32.40
N THR A 351 -70.16 27.86 -32.29
CA THR A 351 -71.18 27.54 -33.32
C THR A 351 -72.55 27.42 -32.70
#